data_AF-A0A6G0RRG3-F1
#
_entry.id   AF-A0A6G0RRG3-F1
#
_cell.length_a   1.000
_cell.length_b   1.000
_cell.length_c   1.000
_cell.angle_alpha   90.00
_cell.angle_beta   90.00
_cell.angle_gamma   90.00
#
_symmetry.space_group_name_H-M   'P 1'
#
loop_
_entity.id
_entity.type
_entity.pdbx_description
1 polymer ?
#
loop_
_entity_poly.entity_id
_entity_poly.type
_entity_poly.pdbx_seq_one_letter_code
_entity_poly.pdbx_strand_id
1 'polypeptide(L)'
;MLRGLLPPLAALSAAFLFSKLHAQQQEALTAPSLESPVPVLTQDALPSASGLLAQYLPGDLLTSRFNASEVAVAFAQPADWGAIGLALEAAVVATFQCLKLWAAFLLLVTVPVLQALAALGEAALPHCLAAAKVAVDYVSRMDPLHQAILALSVLFLAVCVRRGYFHKARVQYVRTRRSLELRYRAFVASLSAKWRVVAILLPHVLFFALSYEALYWLPRSTTDVLSSEPLFGLLSVGYPLLHTIGIVRQKRLYPKATPPASRPGATSELIKKFQKISIPDYEWRAYEACLKYWVIWSVAVCLAGMVTLFLPAFVTSFFTAPLHFYNIVLIWMHSPFTRGDIALYTMLSPLISPYANRIHERETEVNAEAEEKTNFLIRMLVSFRVVPERHVHLAKDLWSQGPALFGLIFMFTPGFVASRGCSLMGFGFPAYVTIGVLGEKRTRRYEWWLAYFSVAVTVDYLITAIGREIGWLPLFYHAKLLVMMWLQFPYFQGAERIFNACFSSVFIVPDDKDD
;
A
#
# COMPACT_ATOMS: atom_id res chain seq x y z
N MET A 1 -21.26 29.96 13.32
CA MET A 1 -21.31 29.39 14.69
C MET A 1 -22.25 28.18 14.82
N LEU A 2 -23.39 28.11 14.11
CA LEU A 2 -24.33 26.98 14.22
C LEU A 2 -23.81 25.61 13.71
N ARG A 3 -22.88 25.56 12.74
CA ARG A 3 -22.35 24.29 12.18
C ARG A 3 -21.40 23.53 13.11
N GLY A 4 -20.90 24.14 14.19
CA GLY A 4 -20.06 23.47 15.20
C GLY A 4 -20.84 22.68 16.25
N LEU A 5 -22.18 22.84 16.31
CA LEU A 5 -23.06 22.17 17.27
C LEU A 5 -23.80 20.96 16.67
N LEU A 6 -23.71 20.74 15.35
CA LEU A 6 -24.31 19.57 14.70
C LEU A 6 -23.67 18.23 15.09
N PRO A 7 -22.33 18.11 15.22
CA PRO A 7 -21.70 16.85 15.64
C PRO A 7 -22.11 16.39 17.05
N PRO A 8 -22.16 17.26 18.09
CA PRO A 8 -22.61 16.83 19.41
C PRO A 8 -24.13 16.57 19.47
N LEU A 9 -24.95 17.28 18.69
CA LEU A 9 -26.39 16.99 18.58
C LEU A 9 -26.67 15.66 17.86
N ALA A 10 -25.88 15.31 16.85
CA ALA A 10 -25.95 14.01 16.18
C ALA A 10 -25.47 12.86 17.09
N ALA A 11 -24.46 13.12 17.93
CA ALA A 11 -24.03 12.16 18.95
C ALA A 11 -25.10 11.96 20.05
N LEU A 12 -25.78 13.02 20.47
CA LEU A 12 -26.88 12.96 21.44
C LEU A 12 -28.12 12.26 20.86
N SER A 13 -28.46 12.51 19.59
CA SER A 13 -29.58 11.81 18.94
C SER A 13 -29.29 10.33 18.69
N ALA A 14 -28.04 9.97 18.35
CA ALA A 14 -27.60 8.59 18.26
C ALA A 14 -27.67 7.87 19.63
N ALA A 15 -27.24 8.53 20.71
CA ALA A 15 -27.35 7.98 22.07
C ALA A 15 -28.82 7.78 22.51
N PHE A 16 -29.72 8.68 22.10
CA PHE A 16 -31.16 8.57 22.41
C PHE A 16 -31.87 7.48 21.59
N LEU A 17 -31.47 7.28 20.32
CA LEU A 17 -31.95 6.16 19.52
C LEU A 17 -31.43 4.83 20.06
N PHE A 18 -30.19 4.80 20.54
CA PHE A 18 -29.57 3.61 21.15
C PHE A 18 -30.25 3.21 22.46
N SER A 19 -30.57 4.17 23.35
CA SER A 19 -31.29 3.87 24.59
C SER A 19 -32.71 3.34 24.33
N LYS A 20 -33.38 3.86 23.29
CA LYS A 20 -34.71 3.39 22.88
C LYS A 20 -34.66 1.97 22.30
N LEU A 21 -33.61 1.65 21.53
CA LEU A 21 -33.38 0.32 20.97
C LEU A 21 -33.04 -0.69 22.07
N HIS A 22 -32.26 -0.27 23.07
CA HIS A 22 -31.94 -1.09 24.24
C HIS A 22 -33.19 -1.38 25.09
N ALA A 23 -34.08 -0.40 25.28
CA ALA A 23 -35.35 -0.59 25.99
C ALA A 23 -36.28 -1.58 25.26
N GLN A 24 -36.37 -1.53 23.93
CA GLN A 24 -37.14 -2.52 23.14
C GLN A 24 -36.54 -3.93 23.21
N GLN A 25 -35.21 -4.04 23.28
CA GLN A 25 -34.52 -5.32 23.38
C GLN A 25 -34.67 -5.96 24.77
N GLN A 26 -34.77 -5.14 25.82
CA GLN A 26 -35.07 -5.60 27.18
C GLN A 26 -36.50 -6.17 27.28
N GLU A 27 -37.46 -5.53 26.61
CA GLU A 27 -38.87 -5.96 26.57
C GLU A 27 -39.04 -7.28 25.78
N ALA A 28 -38.23 -7.49 24.74
CA ALA A 28 -38.17 -8.75 24.00
C ALA A 28 -37.52 -9.91 24.80
N LEU A 29 -36.62 -9.61 25.73
CA LEU A 29 -35.98 -10.60 26.61
C LEU A 29 -36.88 -11.05 27.78
N THR A 30 -37.94 -10.29 28.09
CA THR A 30 -38.92 -10.67 29.12
C THR A 30 -40.11 -11.47 28.59
N ALA A 31 -40.19 -11.71 27.27
CA ALA A 31 -41.18 -12.60 26.71
C ALA A 31 -40.82 -14.07 27.05
N PRO A 32 -41.74 -14.87 27.62
CA PRO A 32 -41.45 -16.25 28.01
C PRO A 32 -41.09 -17.08 26.77
N SER A 33 -39.81 -17.45 26.68
CA SER A 33 -39.28 -18.29 25.61
C SER A 33 -39.82 -19.72 25.73
N LEU A 34 -40.59 -20.16 24.73
CA LEU A 34 -40.80 -21.58 24.47
C LEU A 34 -39.44 -22.16 24.05
N GLU A 35 -38.74 -22.80 24.99
CA GLU A 35 -37.53 -23.57 24.73
C GLU A 35 -37.86 -24.77 23.84
N SER A 36 -37.62 -24.61 22.53
CA SER A 36 -37.39 -25.77 21.66
C SER A 36 -35.88 -26.04 21.67
N PRO A 37 -35.44 -27.24 22.05
CA PRO A 37 -34.01 -27.55 22.15
C PRO A 37 -33.36 -27.43 20.77
N VAL A 38 -32.28 -26.65 20.72
CA VAL A 38 -31.42 -26.53 19.54
C VAL A 38 -30.88 -27.92 19.19
N PRO A 39 -31.04 -28.40 17.96
CA PRO A 39 -30.55 -29.72 17.57
C PRO A 39 -29.03 -29.74 17.66
N VAL A 40 -28.53 -30.48 18.66
CA VAL A 40 -27.12 -30.85 18.78
C VAL A 40 -26.77 -31.69 17.55
N LEU A 41 -25.88 -31.19 16.70
CA LEU A 41 -25.28 -31.98 15.62
C LEU A 41 -24.51 -33.14 16.28
N THR A 42 -25.09 -34.33 16.24
CA THR A 42 -24.44 -35.57 16.67
C THR A 42 -23.29 -35.90 15.72
N GLN A 43 -22.19 -36.36 16.31
CA GLN A 43 -20.88 -36.58 15.69
C GLN A 43 -20.88 -37.69 14.61
N ASP A 44 -21.97 -38.44 14.50
CA ASP A 44 -22.11 -39.62 13.64
C ASP A 44 -22.37 -39.30 12.15
N ALA A 45 -22.56 -38.02 11.80
CA ALA A 45 -22.88 -37.61 10.43
C ALA A 45 -21.68 -37.06 9.62
N LEU A 46 -20.48 -36.96 10.21
CA LEU A 46 -19.28 -36.54 9.49
C LEU A 46 -18.54 -37.78 8.94
N PRO A 47 -18.49 -37.98 7.61
CA PRO A 47 -17.68 -39.06 7.04
C PRO A 47 -16.24 -38.88 7.48
N SER A 48 -15.64 -39.92 8.09
CA SER A 48 -14.29 -39.83 8.64
C SER A 48 -13.33 -39.42 7.53
N ALA A 49 -12.65 -38.27 7.69
CA ALA A 49 -11.73 -37.72 6.68
C ALA A 49 -10.60 -38.68 6.27
N SER A 50 -10.32 -39.70 7.09
CA SER A 50 -9.43 -40.83 6.80
C SER A 50 -9.85 -41.64 5.57
N GLY A 51 -11.13 -41.69 5.23
CA GLY A 51 -11.64 -42.47 4.09
C GLY A 51 -11.30 -41.87 2.73
N LEU A 52 -11.33 -40.53 2.59
CA LEU A 52 -11.09 -39.86 1.31
C LEU A 52 -9.63 -39.99 0.84
N LEU A 53 -8.68 -39.87 1.77
CA LEU A 53 -7.26 -39.92 1.44
C LEU A 53 -6.80 -41.36 1.13
N ALA A 54 -7.35 -42.34 1.85
CA ALA A 54 -7.12 -43.77 1.60
C ALA A 54 -7.70 -44.26 0.26
N GLN A 55 -8.64 -43.51 -0.33
CA GLN A 55 -9.25 -43.85 -1.61
C GLN A 55 -8.36 -43.48 -2.81
N TYR A 56 -7.51 -42.47 -2.67
CA TYR A 56 -6.65 -41.96 -3.76
C TYR A 56 -5.16 -42.27 -3.57
N LEU A 57 -4.72 -42.48 -2.32
CA LEU A 57 -3.35 -42.88 -2.00
C LEU A 57 -3.34 -44.31 -1.45
N PRO A 58 -2.50 -45.21 -1.98
CA PRO A 58 -2.24 -46.50 -1.36
C PRO A 58 -1.87 -46.28 0.11
N GLY A 59 -2.59 -46.91 1.04
CA GLY A 59 -2.41 -46.69 2.49
C GLY A 59 -0.97 -46.89 2.99
N ASP A 60 -0.17 -47.65 2.25
CA ASP A 60 1.22 -47.94 2.55
C ASP A 60 2.18 -46.77 2.23
N LEU A 61 1.81 -45.82 1.37
CA LEU A 61 2.70 -44.73 0.93
C LEU A 61 2.93 -43.64 1.99
N LEU A 62 1.96 -43.43 2.90
CA LEU A 62 2.07 -42.42 3.97
C LEU A 62 2.69 -42.97 5.25
N THR A 63 2.72 -44.29 5.41
CA THR A 63 3.22 -44.96 6.61
C THR A 63 4.60 -45.61 6.39
N SER A 64 4.96 -45.95 5.15
CA SER A 64 6.28 -46.50 4.82
C SER A 64 7.36 -45.41 4.67
N ARG A 65 8.62 -45.77 4.96
CA ARG A 65 9.79 -44.91 4.71
C ARG A 65 9.85 -44.57 3.22
N PHE A 66 9.86 -43.28 2.91
CA PHE A 66 9.95 -42.74 1.55
C PHE A 66 11.00 -43.48 0.71
N ASN A 67 10.56 -44.34 -0.22
CA ASN A 67 11.42 -45.17 -1.05
C ASN A 67 11.43 -44.66 -2.49
N ALA A 68 12.56 -44.11 -2.94
CA ALA A 68 12.67 -43.44 -4.23
C ALA A 68 12.35 -44.37 -5.43
N SER A 69 12.55 -45.69 -5.27
CA SER A 69 12.21 -46.68 -6.31
C SER A 69 10.70 -46.80 -6.54
N GLU A 70 9.88 -46.67 -5.49
CA GLU A 70 8.42 -46.76 -5.61
C GLU A 70 7.83 -45.54 -6.32
N VAL A 71 8.41 -44.36 -6.06
CA VAL A 71 8.07 -43.13 -6.79
C VAL A 71 8.42 -43.26 -8.28
N ALA A 72 9.58 -43.83 -8.62
CA ALA A 72 9.97 -44.06 -10.01
C ALA A 72 9.04 -45.06 -10.74
N VAL A 73 8.57 -46.10 -10.04
CA VAL A 73 7.58 -47.05 -10.58
C VAL A 73 6.22 -46.37 -10.79
N ALA A 74 5.82 -45.48 -9.87
CA ALA A 74 4.59 -44.68 -10.03
C ALA A 74 4.65 -43.73 -11.25
N PHE A 75 5.81 -43.13 -11.53
CA PHE A 75 6.01 -42.30 -12.73
C PHE A 75 6.06 -43.10 -14.05
N ALA A 76 6.31 -44.42 -13.99
CA ALA A 76 6.32 -45.27 -15.17
C ALA A 76 4.92 -45.76 -15.59
N GLN A 77 3.91 -45.61 -14.73
CA GLN A 77 2.54 -45.99 -15.09
C GLN A 77 1.88 -44.95 -16.02
N PRO A 78 1.08 -45.38 -17.00
CA PRO A 78 0.34 -44.46 -17.86
C PRO A 78 -0.63 -43.61 -17.02
N ALA A 79 -0.62 -42.30 -17.25
CA ALA A 79 -1.45 -41.37 -16.49
C ALA A 79 -2.95 -41.61 -16.74
N ASP A 80 -3.68 -41.99 -15.71
CA ASP A 80 -5.15 -42.05 -15.74
C ASP A 80 -5.73 -40.64 -15.54
N TRP A 81 -5.97 -39.95 -16.65
CA TRP A 81 -6.57 -38.62 -16.66
C TRP A 81 -7.96 -38.58 -16.03
N GLY A 82 -8.70 -39.70 -16.03
CA GLY A 82 -10.01 -39.80 -15.39
C GLY A 82 -9.90 -39.75 -13.86
N ALA A 83 -8.98 -40.54 -13.30
CA ALA A 83 -8.68 -40.52 -11.86
C ALA A 83 -8.16 -39.15 -11.39
N ILE A 84 -7.30 -38.50 -12.17
CA ILE A 84 -6.81 -37.14 -11.89
C ILE A 84 -7.98 -36.14 -11.88
N GLY A 85 -8.90 -36.22 -12.85
CA GLY A 85 -10.08 -35.37 -12.93
C GLY A 85 -11.00 -35.52 -11.72
N LEU A 86 -11.31 -36.75 -11.31
CA LEU A 86 -12.13 -37.04 -10.12
C LEU A 86 -11.45 -36.58 -8.82
N ALA A 87 -10.14 -36.78 -8.69
CA ALA A 87 -9.38 -36.33 -7.53
C ALA A 87 -9.38 -34.79 -7.42
N LEU A 88 -9.25 -34.09 -8.57
CA LEU A 88 -9.36 -32.63 -8.63
C LEU A 88 -10.77 -32.15 -8.26
N GLU A 89 -11.82 -32.78 -8.79
CA GLU A 89 -13.22 -32.45 -8.45
C GLU A 89 -13.48 -32.63 -6.95
N ALA A 90 -13.08 -33.78 -6.38
CA ALA A 90 -13.21 -34.04 -4.95
C ALA A 90 -12.45 -33.02 -4.10
N ALA A 91 -11.23 -32.64 -4.49
CA ALA A 91 -10.46 -31.60 -3.82
C ALA A 91 -11.15 -30.23 -3.88
N VAL A 92 -11.74 -29.87 -5.04
CA VAL A 92 -12.50 -28.62 -5.20
C VAL A 92 -13.75 -28.63 -4.30
N VAL A 93 -14.54 -29.71 -4.31
CA VAL A 93 -15.74 -29.84 -3.46
C VAL A 93 -15.38 -29.75 -1.98
N ALA A 94 -14.34 -30.47 -1.55
CA ALA A 94 -13.86 -30.41 -0.17
C ALA A 94 -13.40 -28.99 0.21
N THR A 95 -12.74 -28.29 -0.71
CA THR A 95 -12.33 -26.89 -0.51
C THR A 95 -13.54 -25.96 -0.33
N PHE A 96 -14.60 -26.13 -1.13
CA PHE A 96 -15.82 -25.33 -1.00
C PHE A 96 -16.61 -25.65 0.28
N GLN A 97 -16.66 -26.91 0.70
CA GLN A 97 -17.27 -27.28 1.98
C GLN A 97 -16.49 -26.67 3.16
N CYS A 98 -15.15 -26.73 3.10
CA CYS A 98 -14.27 -26.09 4.06
C CYS A 98 -14.52 -24.56 4.10
N LEU A 99 -14.61 -23.90 2.94
CA LEU A 99 -14.97 -22.48 2.82
C LEU A 99 -16.32 -22.16 3.48
N LYS A 100 -17.36 -22.98 3.27
CA LYS A 100 -18.67 -22.79 3.89
C LYS A 100 -18.60 -22.90 5.41
N LEU A 101 -17.90 -23.89 5.93
CA LEU A 101 -17.70 -24.09 7.37
C LEU A 101 -16.91 -22.93 7.98
N TRP A 102 -15.86 -22.46 7.32
CA TRP A 102 -15.10 -21.28 7.74
C TRP A 102 -15.94 -20.00 7.70
N ALA A 103 -16.77 -19.80 6.67
CA ALA A 103 -17.66 -18.64 6.61
C ALA A 103 -18.68 -18.64 7.76
N ALA A 104 -19.29 -19.80 8.08
CA ALA A 104 -20.19 -19.94 9.20
C ALA A 104 -19.46 -19.69 10.54
N PHE A 105 -18.26 -20.26 10.71
CA PHE A 105 -17.42 -20.01 11.87
C PHE A 105 -17.06 -18.52 12.03
N LEU A 106 -16.59 -17.87 10.96
CA LEU A 106 -16.23 -16.45 10.98
C LEU A 106 -17.44 -15.58 11.31
N LEU A 107 -18.61 -15.87 10.73
CA LEU A 107 -19.85 -15.15 11.07
C LEU A 107 -20.17 -15.29 12.57
N LEU A 108 -20.10 -16.51 13.10
CA LEU A 108 -20.36 -16.78 14.52
C LEU A 108 -19.32 -16.11 15.44
N VAL A 109 -18.05 -16.01 15.02
CA VAL A 109 -16.97 -15.35 15.78
C VAL A 109 -17.05 -13.82 15.67
N THR A 110 -17.50 -13.27 14.54
CA THR A 110 -17.59 -11.80 14.38
C THR A 110 -18.54 -11.14 15.36
N VAL A 111 -19.64 -11.81 15.74
CA VAL A 111 -20.62 -11.27 16.71
C VAL A 111 -20.00 -10.99 18.09
N PRO A 112 -19.38 -11.98 18.79
CA PRO A 112 -18.73 -11.73 20.07
C PRO A 112 -17.51 -10.83 19.95
N VAL A 113 -16.77 -10.84 18.82
CA VAL A 113 -15.65 -9.92 18.60
C VAL A 113 -16.13 -8.47 18.48
N LEU A 114 -17.21 -8.21 17.73
CA LEU A 114 -17.82 -6.89 17.63
C LEU A 114 -18.37 -6.41 18.98
N GLN A 115 -19.02 -7.31 19.73
CA GLN A 115 -19.47 -7.02 21.10
C GLN A 115 -18.29 -6.71 22.03
N ALA A 116 -17.20 -7.49 21.94
CA ALA A 116 -15.99 -7.26 22.73
C ALA A 116 -15.30 -5.94 22.32
N LEU A 117 -15.23 -5.61 21.04
CA LEU A 117 -14.68 -4.32 20.57
C LEU A 117 -15.54 -3.14 20.99
N ALA A 118 -16.87 -3.27 20.96
CA ALA A 118 -17.78 -2.25 21.48
C ALA A 118 -17.58 -2.06 22.99
N ALA A 119 -17.55 -3.16 23.76
CA ALA A 119 -17.28 -3.15 25.20
C ALA A 119 -15.86 -2.62 25.51
N LEU A 120 -14.85 -2.95 24.70
CA LEU A 120 -13.49 -2.44 24.83
C LEU A 120 -13.43 -0.95 24.51
N GLY A 121 -14.20 -0.46 23.53
CA GLY A 121 -14.35 0.96 23.25
C GLY A 121 -14.95 1.71 24.44
N GLU A 122 -16.00 1.15 25.03
CA GLU A 122 -16.63 1.68 26.25
C GLU A 122 -15.70 1.61 27.47
N ALA A 123 -14.91 0.54 27.60
CA ALA A 123 -13.93 0.36 28.68
C ALA A 123 -12.65 1.17 28.48
N ALA A 124 -12.23 1.44 27.24
CA ALA A 124 -11.05 2.25 26.93
C ALA A 124 -11.31 3.74 27.12
N LEU A 125 -12.55 4.20 26.91
CA LEU A 125 -12.95 5.59 27.14
C LEU A 125 -12.58 6.10 28.56
N PRO A 126 -12.91 5.41 29.66
CA PRO A 126 -12.47 5.82 31.00
C PRO A 126 -10.95 5.71 31.17
N HIS A 127 -10.23 4.84 30.45
CA HIS A 127 -8.76 4.81 30.46
C HIS A 127 -8.13 5.98 29.70
N CYS A 128 -8.68 6.42 28.57
CA CYS A 128 -8.25 7.63 27.88
C CYS A 128 -8.50 8.87 28.76
N LEU A 129 -9.66 8.93 29.40
CA LEU A 129 -9.98 9.95 30.39
C LEU A 129 -9.06 9.84 31.62
N ALA A 130 -8.71 8.64 32.06
CA ALA A 130 -7.77 8.41 33.15
C ALA A 130 -6.35 8.79 32.75
N ALA A 131 -5.89 8.50 31.54
CA ALA A 131 -4.59 8.91 31.03
C ALA A 131 -4.50 10.43 30.88
N ALA A 132 -5.57 11.07 30.40
CA ALA A 132 -5.68 12.53 30.39
C ALA A 132 -5.66 13.09 31.82
N LYS A 133 -6.40 12.48 32.76
CA LYS A 133 -6.36 12.85 34.18
C LYS A 133 -4.97 12.63 34.79
N VAL A 134 -4.30 11.52 34.51
CA VAL A 134 -2.94 11.21 34.98
C VAL A 134 -1.94 12.16 34.35
N ALA A 135 -2.08 12.55 33.09
CA ALA A 135 -1.24 13.57 32.47
C ALA A 135 -1.44 14.92 33.18
N VAL A 136 -2.69 15.31 33.47
CA VAL A 136 -3.01 16.52 34.24
C VAL A 136 -2.45 16.43 35.67
N ASP A 137 -2.58 15.28 36.33
CA ASP A 137 -2.12 15.04 37.71
C ASP A 137 -0.59 14.93 37.79
N TYR A 138 0.04 14.38 36.75
CA TYR A 138 1.49 14.33 36.60
C TYR A 138 2.05 15.73 36.39
N VAL A 139 1.42 16.51 35.50
CA VAL A 139 1.78 17.92 35.31
C VAL A 139 1.52 18.71 36.59
N SER A 140 0.44 18.47 37.35
CA SER A 140 0.16 19.19 38.60
C SER A 140 1.12 18.86 39.75
N ARG A 141 1.73 17.66 39.73
CA ARG A 141 2.74 17.21 40.71
C ARG A 141 4.17 17.57 40.35
N MET A 142 4.45 17.96 39.11
CA MET A 142 5.77 18.44 38.72
C MET A 142 6.16 19.68 39.54
N ASP A 143 7.45 19.86 39.81
CA ASP A 143 7.92 21.10 40.43
C ASP A 143 7.44 22.32 39.63
N PRO A 144 7.12 23.45 40.30
CA PRO A 144 6.58 24.63 39.65
C PRO A 144 7.49 25.16 38.53
N LEU A 145 8.81 24.93 38.62
CA LEU A 145 9.77 25.24 37.56
C LEU A 145 9.56 24.40 36.30
N HIS A 146 9.38 23.08 36.44
CA HIS A 146 9.14 22.17 35.30
C HIS A 146 7.77 22.42 34.66
N GLN A 147 6.75 22.70 35.48
CA GLN A 147 5.43 23.13 35.00
C GLN A 147 5.53 24.42 34.18
N ALA A 148 6.26 25.42 34.68
CA ALA A 148 6.48 26.68 33.98
C ALA A 148 7.23 26.48 32.66
N ILE A 149 8.25 25.61 32.62
CA ILE A 149 8.99 25.28 31.39
C ILE A 149 8.07 24.58 30.38
N LEU A 150 7.29 23.58 30.80
CA LEU A 150 6.35 22.88 29.93
C LEU A 150 5.30 23.86 29.38
N ALA A 151 4.68 24.67 30.24
CA ALA A 151 3.68 25.66 29.84
C ALA A 151 4.27 26.72 28.88
N LEU A 152 5.47 27.23 29.16
CA LEU A 152 6.20 28.14 28.27
C LEU A 152 6.53 27.48 26.93
N SER A 153 6.93 26.21 26.91
CA SER A 153 7.23 25.48 25.67
C SER A 153 5.99 25.28 24.81
N VAL A 154 4.86 24.90 25.41
CA VAL A 154 3.56 24.74 24.72
C VAL A 154 3.06 26.09 24.21
N LEU A 155 3.13 27.14 25.04
CA LEU A 155 2.78 28.51 24.64
C LEU A 155 3.68 29.01 23.51
N PHE A 156 4.99 28.77 23.60
CA PHE A 156 5.95 29.13 22.56
C PHE A 156 5.63 28.41 21.24
N LEU A 157 5.30 27.11 21.29
CA LEU A 157 4.93 26.33 20.11
C LEU A 157 3.61 26.83 19.51
N ALA A 158 2.61 27.13 20.34
CA ALA A 158 1.35 27.72 19.94
C ALA A 158 1.54 29.12 19.32
N VAL A 159 2.39 29.97 19.90
CA VAL A 159 2.76 31.27 19.35
C VAL A 159 3.51 31.11 18.04
N CYS A 160 4.41 30.14 17.92
CA CYS A 160 5.12 29.84 16.67
C CYS A 160 4.20 29.40 15.54
N VAL A 161 3.20 28.58 15.86
CA VAL A 161 2.14 28.19 14.93
C VAL A 161 1.29 29.41 14.56
N ARG A 162 0.78 30.16 15.55
CA ARG A 162 -0.12 31.30 15.33
C ARG A 162 0.53 32.47 14.59
N ARG A 163 1.80 32.77 14.88
CA ARG A 163 2.59 33.81 14.17
C ARG A 163 3.09 33.34 12.81
N GLY A 164 2.88 32.07 12.45
CA GLY A 164 3.35 31.50 11.19
C GLY A 164 4.87 31.42 11.10
N TYR A 165 5.60 31.33 12.23
CA TYR A 165 7.05 31.14 12.20
C TYR A 165 7.42 29.84 11.49
N PHE A 166 6.65 28.77 11.70
CA PHE A 166 6.82 27.53 10.93
C PHE A 166 6.62 27.72 9.43
N HIS A 167 5.67 28.56 9.02
CA HIS A 167 5.47 28.89 7.61
C HIS A 167 6.67 29.67 7.06
N LYS A 168 7.17 30.69 7.79
CA LYS A 168 8.37 31.46 7.40
C LYS A 168 9.61 30.59 7.32
N ALA A 169 9.86 29.75 8.33
CA ALA A 169 10.97 28.81 8.37
C ALA A 169 10.88 27.81 7.21
N ARG A 170 9.69 27.27 6.92
CA ARG A 170 9.45 26.41 5.77
C ARG A 170 9.74 27.13 4.44
N VAL A 171 9.27 28.37 4.28
CA VAL A 171 9.55 29.17 3.07
C VAL A 171 11.04 29.44 2.92
N GLN A 172 11.74 29.78 4.00
CA GLN A 172 13.19 30.00 3.99
C GLN A 172 13.95 28.70 3.68
N TYR A 173 13.54 27.57 4.27
CA TYR A 173 14.08 26.25 3.96
C TYR A 173 13.90 25.91 2.47
N VAL A 174 12.70 26.11 1.92
CA VAL A 174 12.44 25.86 0.49
C VAL A 174 13.29 26.77 -0.40
N ARG A 175 13.45 28.06 -0.05
CA ARG A 175 14.31 29.00 -0.79
C ARG A 175 15.78 28.61 -0.75
N THR A 176 16.30 28.32 0.44
CA THR A 176 17.71 27.91 0.63
C THR A 176 17.98 26.59 -0.09
N ARG A 177 17.10 25.59 0.07
CA ARG A 177 17.17 24.33 -0.68
C ARG A 177 17.18 24.57 -2.19
N ARG A 178 16.28 25.39 -2.74
CA ARG A 178 16.25 25.69 -4.18
C ARG A 178 17.54 26.37 -4.65
N SER A 179 18.09 27.29 -3.87
CA SER A 179 19.37 27.94 -4.17
C SER A 179 20.52 26.92 -4.21
N LEU A 180 20.59 26.04 -3.21
CA LEU A 180 21.60 24.97 -3.16
C LEU A 180 21.45 23.99 -4.33
N GLU A 181 20.22 23.57 -4.66
CA GLU A 181 19.95 22.71 -5.82
C GLU A 181 20.40 23.36 -7.14
N LEU A 182 20.22 24.67 -7.32
CA LEU A 182 20.67 25.37 -8.52
C LEU A 182 22.20 25.45 -8.60
N ARG A 183 22.88 25.78 -7.50
CA ARG A 183 24.35 25.79 -7.42
C ARG A 183 24.93 24.40 -7.70
N TYR A 184 24.32 23.39 -7.10
CA TYR A 184 24.69 22.00 -7.32
C TYR A 184 24.50 21.58 -8.79
N ARG A 185 23.36 21.91 -9.42
CA ARG A 185 23.15 21.63 -10.85
C ARG A 185 24.17 22.34 -11.74
N ALA A 186 24.54 23.59 -11.43
CA ALA A 186 25.57 24.30 -12.16
C ALA A 186 26.94 23.62 -12.02
N PHE A 187 27.27 23.13 -10.83
CA PHE A 187 28.48 22.36 -10.56
C PHE A 187 28.50 21.00 -11.29
N VAL A 188 27.39 20.26 -11.26
CA VAL A 188 27.28 18.99 -12.00
C VAL A 188 27.35 19.25 -13.50
N ALA A 189 26.73 20.32 -14.00
CA ALA A 189 26.81 20.69 -15.41
C ALA A 189 28.25 21.00 -15.84
N SER A 190 28.99 21.78 -15.06
CA SER A 190 30.40 22.08 -15.36
C SER A 190 31.30 20.85 -15.29
N LEU A 191 31.05 19.92 -14.37
CA LEU A 191 31.75 18.62 -14.32
C LEU A 191 31.39 17.73 -15.51
N SER A 192 30.11 17.66 -15.86
CA SER A 192 29.60 16.78 -16.93
C SER A 192 30.17 17.13 -18.31
N ALA A 193 30.52 18.41 -18.53
CA ALA A 193 31.19 18.87 -19.73
C ALA A 193 32.60 18.29 -19.93
N LYS A 194 33.28 17.92 -18.83
CA LYS A 194 34.62 17.33 -18.87
C LYS A 194 34.61 15.81 -18.65
N TRP A 195 33.80 15.33 -17.70
CA TRP A 195 33.78 13.93 -17.26
C TRP A 195 32.36 13.49 -16.89
N ARG A 196 31.60 12.97 -17.88
CA ARG A 196 30.20 12.58 -17.69
C ARG A 196 30.00 11.52 -16.60
N VAL A 197 30.85 10.48 -16.56
CA VAL A 197 30.74 9.38 -15.57
C VAL A 197 31.01 9.89 -14.15
N VAL A 198 32.04 10.73 -13.99
CA VAL A 198 32.38 11.33 -12.69
C VAL A 198 31.24 12.23 -12.22
N ALA A 199 30.64 13.04 -13.09
CA ALA A 199 29.51 13.89 -12.73
C ALA A 199 28.28 13.11 -12.20
N ILE A 200 28.09 11.86 -12.65
CA ILE A 200 27.02 10.98 -12.19
C ILE A 200 27.40 10.30 -10.86
N LEU A 201 28.60 9.72 -10.76
CA LEU A 201 29.01 8.91 -9.60
C LEU A 201 29.47 9.74 -8.38
N LEU A 202 30.15 10.86 -8.61
CA LEU A 202 30.76 11.70 -7.57
C LEU A 202 29.81 12.02 -6.40
N PRO A 203 28.58 12.52 -6.61
CA PRO A 203 27.70 12.86 -5.50
C PRO A 203 27.28 11.65 -4.67
N HIS A 204 27.25 10.45 -5.28
CA HIS A 204 26.83 9.22 -4.61
C HIS A 204 27.97 8.70 -3.74
N VAL A 205 29.18 8.63 -4.33
CA VAL A 205 30.40 8.25 -3.62
C VAL A 205 30.67 9.21 -2.46
N LEU A 206 30.54 10.52 -2.69
CA LEU A 206 30.73 11.52 -1.64
C LEU A 206 29.72 11.36 -0.51
N PHE A 207 28.45 11.10 -0.83
CA PHE A 207 27.42 10.87 0.19
C PHE A 207 27.75 9.65 1.06
N PHE A 208 28.10 8.51 0.45
CA PHE A 208 28.43 7.30 1.21
C PHE A 208 29.73 7.44 1.99
N ALA A 209 30.76 8.10 1.44
CA ALA A 209 31.99 8.40 2.16
C ALA A 209 31.73 9.27 3.39
N LEU A 210 30.99 10.38 3.21
CA LEU A 210 30.62 11.26 4.33
C LEU A 210 29.71 10.58 5.35
N SER A 211 28.78 9.71 4.91
CA SER A 211 27.90 8.97 5.83
C SER A 211 28.69 7.93 6.63
N TYR A 212 29.67 7.28 6.01
CA TYR A 212 30.55 6.32 6.67
C TYR A 212 31.44 7.01 7.71
N GLU A 213 32.05 8.14 7.36
CA GLU A 213 32.79 8.97 8.32
C GLU A 213 31.87 9.46 9.44
N ALA A 214 30.69 10.00 9.11
CA ALA A 214 29.74 10.47 10.12
C ALA A 214 29.35 9.36 11.10
N LEU A 215 29.10 8.13 10.63
CA LEU A 215 28.83 6.98 11.50
C LEU A 215 29.94 6.73 12.54
N TYR A 216 31.20 6.92 12.15
CA TYR A 216 32.33 6.75 13.05
C TYR A 216 32.38 7.81 14.15
N TRP A 217 32.00 9.05 13.83
CA TRP A 217 32.05 10.20 14.74
C TRP A 217 30.76 10.45 15.52
N LEU A 218 29.66 9.77 15.18
CA LEU A 218 28.35 10.01 15.79
C LEU A 218 28.30 9.48 17.25
N PRO A 219 27.70 10.23 18.19
CA PRO A 219 27.44 9.73 19.53
C PRO A 219 26.53 8.50 19.50
N ARG A 220 26.71 7.58 20.48
CA ARG A 220 25.93 6.33 20.58
C ARG A 220 24.41 6.56 20.53
N SER A 221 23.91 7.61 21.19
CA SER A 221 22.49 7.96 21.14
C SER A 221 21.98 8.22 19.72
N THR A 222 22.81 8.79 18.84
CA THR A 222 22.42 9.06 17.44
C THR A 222 22.54 7.81 16.59
N THR A 223 23.53 6.95 16.83
CA THR A 223 23.63 5.65 16.15
C THR A 223 22.47 4.72 16.54
N ASP A 224 21.98 4.81 17.78
CA ASP A 224 20.81 4.06 18.25
C ASP A 224 19.53 4.54 17.55
N VAL A 225 19.33 5.86 17.41
CA VAL A 225 18.23 6.42 16.63
C VAL A 225 18.32 5.99 15.15
N LEU A 226 19.52 6.05 14.57
CA LEU A 226 19.77 5.62 13.19
C LEU A 226 19.56 4.11 13.01
N SER A 227 19.73 3.32 14.07
CA SER A 227 19.49 1.87 14.08
C SER A 227 18.07 1.50 14.54
N SER A 228 17.15 2.47 14.63
CA SER A 228 15.79 2.22 15.13
C SER A 228 14.85 1.74 14.01
N GLU A 229 14.03 0.73 14.32
CA GLU A 229 12.96 0.24 13.43
C GLU A 229 11.91 1.29 13.07
N PRO A 230 11.49 2.18 13.98
CA PRO A 230 10.55 3.26 13.64
C PRO A 230 11.12 4.22 12.61
N LEU A 231 12.41 4.55 12.68
CA LEU A 231 13.05 5.39 11.66
C LEU A 231 13.07 4.67 10.30
N PHE A 232 13.34 3.37 10.29
CA PHE A 232 13.27 2.59 9.06
C PHE A 232 11.86 2.59 8.46
N GLY A 233 10.81 2.32 9.25
CA GLY A 233 9.43 2.38 8.76
C GLY A 233 9.03 3.78 8.29
N LEU A 234 9.49 4.82 9.00
CA LEU A 234 9.25 6.21 8.62
C LEU A 234 9.96 6.55 7.29
N LEU A 235 11.22 6.16 7.10
CA LEU A 235 11.96 6.46 5.87
C LEU A 235 11.52 5.57 4.71
N SER A 236 11.22 4.29 4.95
CA SER A 236 10.88 3.33 3.89
C SER A 236 9.45 3.53 3.38
N VAL A 237 8.51 3.89 4.25
CA VAL A 237 7.09 3.98 3.89
C VAL A 237 6.47 5.30 4.31
N GLY A 238 6.64 5.74 5.56
CA GLY A 238 5.91 6.91 6.09
C GLY A 238 6.18 8.22 5.33
N TYR A 239 7.44 8.58 5.15
CA TYR A 239 7.88 9.77 4.44
C TYR A 239 7.48 9.74 2.96
N PRO A 240 7.79 8.69 2.16
CA PRO A 240 7.36 8.63 0.77
C PRO A 240 5.84 8.63 0.59
N LEU A 241 5.10 7.99 1.50
CA LEU A 241 3.63 8.04 1.52
C LEU A 241 3.12 9.46 1.74
N LEU A 242 3.58 10.15 2.78
CA LEU A 242 3.22 11.54 3.06
C LEU A 242 3.62 12.49 1.91
N HIS A 243 4.77 12.23 1.28
CA HIS A 243 5.26 12.99 0.15
C HIS A 243 4.38 12.79 -1.09
N THR A 244 4.02 11.55 -1.41
CA THR A 244 3.08 11.22 -2.50
C THR A 244 1.72 11.88 -2.27
N ILE A 245 1.17 11.75 -1.07
CA ILE A 245 -0.10 12.40 -0.70
C ILE A 245 0.00 13.92 -0.86
N GLY A 246 1.11 14.53 -0.41
CA GLY A 246 1.37 15.96 -0.55
C GLY A 246 1.41 16.43 -2.01
N ILE A 247 2.06 15.65 -2.90
CA ILE A 247 2.14 15.95 -4.33
C ILE A 247 0.77 15.85 -4.99
N VAL A 248 0.02 14.76 -4.73
CA VAL A 248 -1.32 14.58 -5.29
C VAL A 248 -2.27 15.69 -4.81
N ARG A 249 -2.21 16.03 -3.52
CA ARG A 249 -2.98 17.13 -2.93
C ARG A 249 -2.65 18.47 -3.59
N GLN A 250 -1.37 18.79 -3.77
CA GLN A 250 -0.95 20.07 -4.35
C GLN A 250 -1.53 20.26 -5.75
N LYS A 251 -1.52 19.21 -6.58
CA LYS A 251 -2.08 19.25 -7.93
C LYS A 251 -3.61 19.40 -7.93
N ARG A 252 -4.31 18.70 -7.02
CA ARG A 252 -5.78 18.72 -6.96
C ARG A 252 -6.35 20.02 -6.37
N LEU A 253 -5.67 20.63 -5.40
CA LEU A 253 -6.12 21.89 -4.77
C LEU A 253 -5.78 23.13 -5.61
N TYR A 254 -4.70 23.07 -6.37
CA TYR A 254 -4.29 24.16 -7.25
C TYR A 254 -4.28 23.63 -8.69
N PRO A 255 -5.44 23.21 -9.24
CA PRO A 255 -5.51 22.88 -10.64
C PRO A 255 -5.05 24.12 -11.38
N LYS A 256 -4.05 23.95 -12.24
CA LYS A 256 -3.40 25.05 -12.98
C LYS A 256 -4.49 25.95 -13.54
N ALA A 257 -4.65 27.13 -12.94
CA ALA A 257 -5.66 28.07 -13.36
C ALA A 257 -5.42 28.32 -14.85
N THR A 258 -6.34 27.87 -15.70
CA THR A 258 -6.32 28.19 -17.11
C THR A 258 -6.25 29.71 -17.17
N PRO A 259 -5.18 30.32 -17.71
CA PRO A 259 -5.07 31.76 -17.70
C PRO A 259 -6.35 32.31 -18.34
N PRO A 260 -7.11 33.19 -17.66
CA PRO A 260 -8.39 33.66 -18.17
C PRO A 260 -8.15 34.25 -19.56
N ALA A 261 -8.92 33.77 -20.54
CA ALA A 261 -8.71 34.08 -21.95
C ALA A 261 -8.94 35.56 -22.31
N SER A 262 -9.26 36.42 -21.35
CA SER A 262 -9.66 37.79 -21.61
C SER A 262 -9.42 38.71 -20.41
N ARG A 263 -8.27 39.37 -20.40
CA ARG A 263 -8.14 40.84 -20.32
C ARG A 263 -6.65 41.22 -20.30
N PRO A 264 -6.18 42.08 -21.21
CA PRO A 264 -4.84 42.66 -21.17
C PRO A 264 -4.77 43.71 -20.05
N GLY A 265 -5.02 43.30 -18.82
CA GLY A 265 -4.79 44.13 -17.63
C GLY A 265 -3.36 43.93 -17.13
N ALA A 266 -2.76 44.98 -16.59
CA ALA A 266 -1.40 45.07 -16.05
C ALA A 266 -1.16 44.15 -14.83
N THR A 267 -1.39 42.84 -15.00
CA THR A 267 -0.90 41.80 -14.12
C THR A 267 0.62 41.86 -14.16
N SER A 268 1.21 42.14 -13.00
CA SER A 268 2.59 42.59 -12.88
C SER A 268 3.54 41.68 -13.65
N GLU A 269 4.49 42.27 -14.37
CA GLU A 269 5.58 41.55 -15.02
C GLU A 269 6.25 40.53 -14.09
N LEU A 270 6.20 40.79 -12.77
CA LEU A 270 6.71 39.91 -11.74
C LEU A 270 5.97 38.56 -11.70
N ILE A 271 4.64 38.54 -11.81
CA ILE A 271 3.85 37.30 -11.85
C ILE A 271 4.12 36.55 -13.16
N LYS A 272 4.22 37.26 -14.29
CA LYS A 272 4.62 36.65 -15.57
C LYS A 272 6.05 36.08 -15.51
N LYS A 273 7.00 36.79 -14.87
CA LYS A 273 8.36 36.28 -14.60
C LYS A 273 8.33 35.07 -13.67
N PHE A 274 7.54 35.09 -12.60
CA PHE A 274 7.41 33.96 -11.68
C PHE A 274 6.74 32.75 -12.33
N GLN A 275 5.73 32.92 -13.18
CA GLN A 275 5.13 31.84 -13.98
C GLN A 275 6.09 31.31 -15.06
N LYS A 276 6.90 32.20 -15.66
CA LYS A 276 7.98 31.79 -16.58
C LYS A 276 9.11 31.04 -15.85
N ILE A 277 9.30 31.32 -14.56
CA ILE A 277 10.28 30.64 -13.67
C ILE A 277 9.68 29.39 -12.99
N SER A 278 8.36 29.26 -12.90
CA SER A 278 7.69 28.00 -12.55
C SER A 278 7.77 27.09 -13.77
N ILE A 279 8.91 26.42 -13.90
CA ILE A 279 9.20 25.50 -14.99
C ILE A 279 8.07 24.45 -15.01
N PRO A 280 7.21 24.41 -16.05
CA PRO A 280 6.07 23.51 -16.11
C PRO A 280 6.48 22.03 -15.98
N ASP A 281 7.72 21.69 -16.29
CA ASP A 281 8.30 20.35 -16.10
C ASP A 281 8.55 19.96 -14.63
N TYR A 282 8.35 20.85 -13.65
CA TYR A 282 8.67 20.55 -12.25
C TYR A 282 7.61 19.67 -11.58
N GLU A 283 6.32 19.88 -11.89
CA GLU A 283 5.23 19.09 -11.29
C GLU A 283 5.33 17.62 -11.69
N TRP A 284 5.53 17.37 -12.97
CA TRP A 284 5.72 16.03 -13.54
C TRP A 284 6.89 15.29 -12.94
N ARG A 285 7.99 16.00 -12.69
CA ARG A 285 9.18 15.43 -12.05
C ARG A 285 8.92 14.96 -10.62
N ALA A 286 8.01 15.60 -9.89
CA ALA A 286 7.64 15.17 -8.55
C ALA A 286 6.85 13.85 -8.58
N TYR A 287 5.89 13.73 -9.50
CA TYR A 287 5.18 12.46 -9.73
C TYR A 287 6.14 11.35 -10.13
N GLU A 288 7.01 11.63 -11.11
CA GLU A 288 7.97 10.68 -11.64
C GLU A 288 8.95 10.19 -10.55
N ALA A 289 9.47 11.10 -9.71
CA ALA A 289 10.38 10.73 -8.61
C ALA A 289 9.68 9.84 -7.57
N CYS A 290 8.49 10.23 -7.10
CA CYS A 290 7.70 9.39 -6.20
C CYS A 290 7.43 8.01 -6.79
N LEU A 291 7.09 7.95 -8.07
CA LEU A 291 6.73 6.71 -8.72
C LEU A 291 7.95 5.80 -8.90
N LYS A 292 9.12 6.35 -9.27
CA LYS A 292 10.40 5.63 -9.29
C LYS A 292 10.76 5.07 -7.93
N TYR A 293 10.58 5.84 -6.86
CA TYR A 293 10.78 5.37 -5.50
C TYR A 293 9.90 4.15 -5.20
N TRP A 294 8.60 4.24 -5.46
CA TRP A 294 7.68 3.13 -5.22
C TRP A 294 8.00 1.89 -6.04
N VAL A 295 8.40 2.05 -7.30
CA VAL A 295 8.88 0.93 -8.14
C VAL A 295 10.08 0.24 -7.49
N ILE A 296 11.11 0.99 -7.10
CA ILE A 296 12.32 0.43 -6.47
C ILE A 296 11.95 -0.27 -5.16
N TRP A 297 11.17 0.39 -4.31
CA TRP A 297 10.74 -0.15 -3.04
C TRP A 297 9.95 -1.45 -3.22
N SER A 298 8.99 -1.48 -4.15
CA SER A 298 8.18 -2.65 -4.46
C SER A 298 9.03 -3.80 -5.00
N VAL A 299 9.99 -3.52 -5.87
CA VAL A 299 10.92 -4.55 -6.38
C VAL A 299 11.80 -5.08 -5.25
N ALA A 300 12.32 -4.22 -4.38
CA ALA A 300 13.12 -4.63 -3.23
C ALA A 300 12.32 -5.50 -2.25
N VAL A 301 11.08 -5.13 -1.94
CA VAL A 301 10.18 -5.92 -1.09
C VAL A 301 9.87 -7.27 -1.73
N CYS A 302 9.59 -7.31 -3.03
CA CYS A 302 9.35 -8.56 -3.75
C CYS A 302 10.60 -9.43 -3.79
N LEU A 303 11.76 -8.86 -4.07
CA LEU A 303 13.02 -9.59 -4.12
C LEU A 303 13.36 -10.18 -2.76
N ALA A 304 13.28 -9.40 -1.68
CA ALA A 304 13.46 -9.88 -0.32
C ALA A 304 12.45 -11.00 0.01
N GLY A 305 11.18 -10.81 -0.39
CA GLY A 305 10.12 -11.80 -0.24
C GLY A 305 10.30 -13.06 -1.10
N MET A 306 11.03 -13.02 -2.20
CA MET A 306 11.33 -14.22 -2.99
C MET A 306 12.58 -14.93 -2.46
N VAL A 307 13.62 -14.17 -2.13
CA VAL A 307 14.85 -14.68 -1.53
C VAL A 307 14.55 -15.44 -0.23
N THR A 308 13.77 -14.85 0.67
CA THR A 308 13.39 -15.49 1.95
C THR A 308 12.39 -16.64 1.80
N LEU A 309 11.89 -16.92 0.58
CA LEU A 309 11.05 -18.11 0.30
C LEU A 309 11.92 -19.33 0.01
N PHE A 310 13.00 -19.12 -0.75
CA PHE A 310 13.90 -20.19 -1.18
C PHE A 310 15.08 -20.41 -0.24
N LEU A 311 15.47 -19.39 0.52
CA LEU A 311 16.58 -19.48 1.47
C LEU A 311 16.09 -19.72 2.90
N PRO A 312 16.68 -20.69 3.62
CA PRO A 312 16.44 -20.86 5.05
C PRO A 312 16.81 -19.62 5.85
N ALA A 313 16.11 -19.38 6.96
CA ALA A 313 16.32 -18.22 7.82
C ALA A 313 17.77 -18.07 8.30
N PHE A 314 18.44 -19.18 8.63
CA PHE A 314 19.84 -19.16 9.08
C PHE A 314 20.81 -18.70 7.97
N VAL A 315 20.50 -18.96 6.70
CA VAL A 315 21.31 -18.45 5.58
C VAL A 315 21.08 -16.95 5.46
N THR A 316 19.82 -16.52 5.54
CA THR A 316 19.49 -15.09 5.43
C THR A 316 20.11 -14.26 6.54
N SER A 317 20.27 -14.79 7.76
CA SER A 317 20.94 -14.09 8.87
C SER A 317 22.43 -13.82 8.64
N PHE A 318 23.11 -14.57 7.77
CA PHE A 318 24.50 -14.25 7.40
C PHE A 318 24.60 -13.03 6.47
N PHE A 319 23.51 -12.70 5.76
CA PHE A 319 23.46 -11.61 4.79
C PHE A 319 22.66 -10.40 5.29
N THR A 320 22.15 -10.41 6.53
CA THR A 320 21.43 -9.25 7.08
C THR A 320 22.40 -8.10 7.31
N ALA A 321 22.27 -7.05 6.49
CA ALA A 321 22.96 -5.79 6.75
C ALA A 321 22.37 -5.12 8.02
N PRO A 322 23.18 -4.37 8.78
CA PRO A 322 22.69 -3.68 9.96
C PRO A 322 21.68 -2.58 9.58
N LEU A 323 20.70 -2.32 10.46
CA LEU A 323 19.56 -1.46 10.13
C LEU A 323 19.95 -0.02 9.80
N HIS A 324 20.97 0.53 10.45
CA HIS A 324 21.47 1.87 10.14
C HIS A 324 21.97 1.99 8.69
N PHE A 325 22.50 0.91 8.11
CA PHE A 325 22.92 0.92 6.71
C PHE A 325 21.71 1.10 5.78
N TYR A 326 20.61 0.37 6.01
CA TYR A 326 19.37 0.57 5.26
C TYR A 326 18.82 1.98 5.43
N ASN A 327 18.87 2.54 6.64
CA ASN A 327 18.43 3.91 6.89
C ASN A 327 19.31 4.95 6.16
N ILE A 328 20.62 4.75 6.08
CA ILE A 328 21.51 5.60 5.28
C ILE A 328 21.17 5.50 3.79
N VAL A 329 20.93 4.30 3.26
CA VAL A 329 20.50 4.11 1.87
C VAL A 329 19.16 4.79 1.60
N LEU A 330 18.20 4.73 2.53
CA LEU A 330 16.92 5.43 2.39
C LEU A 330 17.09 6.95 2.45
N ILE A 331 17.94 7.48 3.34
CA ILE A 331 18.29 8.91 3.37
C ILE A 331 18.95 9.33 2.05
N TRP A 332 19.84 8.49 1.51
CA TRP A 332 20.45 8.71 0.19
C TRP A 332 19.42 8.75 -0.93
N MET A 333 18.42 7.86 -0.92
CA MET A 333 17.32 7.85 -1.89
C MET A 333 16.43 9.09 -1.79
N HIS A 334 16.12 9.53 -0.56
CA HIS A 334 15.27 10.71 -0.31
C HIS A 334 16.00 12.05 -0.44
N SER A 335 17.33 12.02 -0.50
CA SER A 335 18.14 13.23 -0.59
C SER A 335 17.97 13.91 -1.96
N PRO A 336 17.56 15.19 -1.98
CA PRO A 336 17.34 15.91 -3.24
C PRO A 336 18.64 16.21 -4.00
N PHE A 337 19.79 16.10 -3.31
CA PHE A 337 21.11 16.38 -3.87
C PHE A 337 21.64 15.18 -4.66
N THR A 338 21.58 13.99 -4.07
CA THR A 338 22.11 12.76 -4.69
C THR A 338 21.17 12.21 -5.73
N ARG A 339 19.85 12.37 -5.55
CA ARG A 339 18.82 11.76 -6.41
C ARG A 339 19.04 10.26 -6.55
N GLY A 340 19.27 9.61 -5.40
CA GLY A 340 19.60 8.19 -5.35
C GLY A 340 18.50 7.30 -5.92
N ASP A 341 17.24 7.72 -5.76
CA ASP A 341 16.07 7.12 -6.39
C ASP A 341 16.19 7.05 -7.93
N ILE A 342 16.58 8.15 -8.59
CA ILE A 342 16.73 8.18 -10.05
C ILE A 342 17.91 7.31 -10.48
N ALA A 343 19.03 7.40 -9.78
CA ALA A 343 20.21 6.59 -10.12
C ALA A 343 19.94 5.10 -9.98
N LEU A 344 19.36 4.68 -8.85
CA LEU A 344 19.00 3.30 -8.59
C LEU A 344 17.94 2.80 -9.59
N TYR A 345 16.95 3.63 -9.92
CA TYR A 345 15.97 3.31 -10.96
C TYR A 345 16.66 3.09 -12.31
N THR A 346 17.58 3.98 -12.71
CA THR A 346 18.29 3.85 -13.99
C THR A 346 19.20 2.62 -14.07
N MET A 347 19.73 2.17 -12.94
CA MET A 347 20.50 0.92 -12.88
C MET A 347 19.59 -0.32 -12.92
N LEU A 348 18.42 -0.23 -12.30
CA LEU A 348 17.52 -1.37 -12.12
C LEU A 348 16.55 -1.56 -13.30
N SER A 349 16.14 -0.48 -13.98
CA SER A 349 15.16 -0.54 -15.06
C SER A 349 15.56 -1.46 -16.22
N PRO A 350 16.84 -1.51 -16.66
CA PRO A 350 17.26 -2.45 -17.71
C PRO A 350 17.23 -3.91 -17.26
N LEU A 351 17.37 -4.18 -15.95
CA LEU A 351 17.32 -5.53 -15.39
C LEU A 351 15.87 -6.03 -15.28
N ILE A 352 14.95 -5.18 -14.84
CA ILE A 352 13.55 -5.55 -14.67
C ILE A 352 12.85 -5.70 -16.02
N SER A 353 13.11 -4.78 -16.94
CA SER A 353 12.46 -4.80 -18.25
C SER A 353 13.47 -4.48 -19.35
N PRO A 354 14.32 -5.48 -19.70
CA PRO A 354 15.27 -5.34 -20.81
C PRO A 354 14.54 -5.06 -22.14
N TYR A 355 13.26 -5.42 -22.21
CA TYR A 355 12.40 -5.22 -23.37
C TYR A 355 11.46 -4.02 -23.27
N ALA A 356 11.35 -3.29 -22.14
CA ALA A 356 10.40 -2.15 -22.05
C ALA A 356 10.56 -1.15 -23.20
N ASN A 357 11.80 -0.85 -23.60
CA ASN A 357 12.06 0.06 -24.70
C ASN A 357 11.64 -0.52 -26.06
N ARG A 358 11.78 -1.84 -26.26
CA ARG A 358 11.33 -2.53 -27.50
C ARG A 358 9.82 -2.78 -27.51
N ILE A 359 9.22 -2.98 -26.33
CA ILE A 359 7.79 -3.16 -26.17
C ILE A 359 7.09 -1.85 -26.49
N HIS A 360 7.63 -0.68 -26.16
CA HIS A 360 6.99 0.60 -26.52
C HIS A 360 6.91 0.82 -28.03
N GLU A 361 8.03 0.67 -28.74
CA GLU A 361 8.05 0.82 -30.20
C GLU A 361 7.14 -0.22 -30.87
N ARG A 362 7.20 -1.47 -30.40
CA ARG A 362 6.36 -2.55 -30.92
C ARG A 362 4.89 -2.44 -30.50
N GLU A 363 4.56 -1.96 -29.31
CA GLU A 363 3.18 -1.71 -28.87
C GLU A 363 2.57 -0.55 -29.64
N THR A 364 3.31 0.51 -29.95
CA THR A 364 2.72 1.59 -30.75
C THR A 364 2.29 1.12 -32.14
N GLU A 365 3.04 0.19 -32.75
CA GLU A 365 2.72 -0.39 -34.06
C GLU A 365 1.71 -1.55 -33.95
N VAL A 366 1.94 -2.50 -33.04
CA VAL A 366 1.11 -3.69 -32.85
C VAL A 366 -0.20 -3.35 -32.16
N ASN A 367 -0.25 -2.43 -31.19
CA ASN A 367 -1.53 -2.01 -30.63
C ASN A 367 -2.35 -1.27 -31.66
N ALA A 368 -1.81 -0.52 -32.62
CA ALA A 368 -2.66 0.09 -33.65
C ALA A 368 -3.43 -0.99 -34.45
N GLU A 369 -2.73 -2.03 -34.91
CA GLU A 369 -3.33 -3.11 -35.69
C GLU A 369 -4.16 -4.09 -34.83
N ALA A 370 -3.68 -4.44 -33.63
CA ALA A 370 -4.36 -5.33 -32.70
C ALA A 370 -5.55 -4.65 -32.01
N GLU A 371 -5.48 -3.36 -31.72
CA GLU A 371 -6.61 -2.56 -31.23
C GLU A 371 -7.66 -2.46 -32.34
N GLU A 372 -7.28 -2.35 -33.61
CA GLU A 372 -8.23 -2.42 -34.72
C GLU A 372 -8.92 -3.79 -34.81
N LYS A 373 -8.15 -4.89 -34.76
CA LYS A 373 -8.69 -6.27 -34.79
C LYS A 373 -9.54 -6.60 -33.56
N THR A 374 -9.11 -6.19 -32.36
CA THR A 374 -9.89 -6.39 -31.12
C THR A 374 -11.11 -5.49 -31.10
N ASN A 375 -11.02 -4.23 -31.51
CA ASN A 375 -12.19 -3.37 -31.67
C ASN A 375 -13.16 -3.93 -32.71
N PHE A 376 -12.67 -4.56 -33.79
CA PHE A 376 -13.50 -5.25 -34.77
C PHE A 376 -14.22 -6.46 -34.16
N LEU A 377 -13.50 -7.38 -33.50
CA LEU A 377 -14.10 -8.54 -32.83
C LEU A 377 -15.07 -8.14 -31.73
N ILE A 378 -14.74 -7.10 -30.96
CA ILE A 378 -15.59 -6.50 -29.95
C ILE A 378 -16.87 -5.93 -30.57
N ARG A 379 -16.75 -5.14 -31.65
CA ARG A 379 -17.90 -4.61 -32.39
C ARG A 379 -18.78 -5.73 -32.94
N MET A 380 -18.17 -6.83 -33.39
CA MET A 380 -18.87 -8.01 -33.85
C MET A 380 -19.63 -8.71 -32.72
N LEU A 381 -18.99 -8.95 -31.57
CA LEU A 381 -19.61 -9.55 -30.38
C LEU A 381 -20.75 -8.69 -29.80
N VAL A 382 -20.59 -7.36 -29.84
CA VAL A 382 -21.63 -6.40 -29.47
C VAL A 382 -22.76 -6.42 -30.50
N SER A 383 -22.46 -6.43 -31.81
CA SER A 383 -23.51 -6.44 -32.85
C SER A 383 -24.33 -7.72 -32.81
N PHE A 384 -23.73 -8.85 -32.45
CA PHE A 384 -24.44 -10.12 -32.25
C PHE A 384 -25.22 -10.18 -30.93
N ARG A 385 -25.23 -9.11 -30.11
CA ARG A 385 -25.85 -9.09 -28.76
C ARG A 385 -25.37 -10.21 -27.82
N VAL A 386 -24.26 -10.87 -28.16
CA VAL A 386 -23.69 -11.96 -27.33
C VAL A 386 -23.10 -11.38 -26.06
N VAL A 387 -22.51 -10.19 -26.14
CA VAL A 387 -21.87 -9.52 -25.00
C VAL A 387 -22.43 -8.09 -24.87
N PRO A 388 -23.09 -7.73 -23.75
CA PRO A 388 -23.52 -6.36 -23.51
C PRO A 388 -22.30 -5.41 -23.52
N GLU A 389 -22.42 -4.21 -24.09
CA GLU A 389 -21.32 -3.23 -24.20
C GLU A 389 -20.57 -2.98 -22.88
N ARG A 390 -21.27 -3.03 -21.74
CA ARG A 390 -20.68 -2.92 -20.41
C ARG A 390 -19.62 -4.00 -20.08
N HIS A 391 -19.73 -5.20 -20.65
CA HIS A 391 -18.80 -6.32 -20.41
C HIS A 391 -17.57 -6.27 -21.33
N VAL A 392 -17.65 -5.54 -22.45
CA VAL A 392 -16.54 -5.36 -23.37
C VAL A 392 -15.40 -4.59 -22.71
N HIS A 393 -15.72 -3.49 -22.03
CA HIS A 393 -14.72 -2.71 -21.31
C HIS A 393 -14.05 -3.54 -20.21
N LEU A 394 -14.85 -4.35 -19.49
CA LEU A 394 -14.35 -5.30 -18.52
C LEU A 394 -13.40 -6.32 -19.18
N ALA A 395 -13.79 -6.91 -20.31
CA ALA A 395 -12.96 -7.89 -21.02
C ALA A 395 -11.66 -7.29 -21.56
N LYS A 396 -11.68 -6.07 -22.09
CA LYS A 396 -10.47 -5.36 -22.55
C LYS A 396 -9.52 -5.06 -21.37
N ASP A 397 -10.06 -4.57 -20.26
CA ASP A 397 -9.29 -4.31 -19.04
C ASP A 397 -8.71 -5.62 -18.47
N LEU A 398 -9.52 -6.68 -18.43
CA LEU A 398 -9.14 -8.01 -17.96
C LEU A 398 -8.03 -8.61 -18.83
N TRP A 399 -8.13 -8.47 -20.15
CA TRP A 399 -7.11 -8.92 -21.11
C TRP A 399 -5.80 -8.14 -20.95
N SER A 400 -5.88 -6.81 -20.82
CA SER A 400 -4.68 -5.96 -20.60
C SER A 400 -3.95 -6.30 -19.29
N GLN A 401 -4.66 -6.91 -18.34
CA GLN A 401 -4.14 -7.37 -17.05
C GLN A 401 -4.04 -8.89 -16.96
N GLY A 402 -4.01 -9.59 -18.11
CA GLY A 402 -3.82 -11.04 -18.18
C GLY A 402 -2.68 -11.55 -17.28
N PRO A 403 -1.51 -10.88 -17.21
CA PRO A 403 -0.44 -11.31 -16.29
C PRO A 403 -0.80 -11.16 -14.80
N ALA A 404 -1.64 -10.20 -14.44
CA ALA A 404 -2.14 -10.05 -13.07
C ALA A 404 -3.10 -11.20 -12.70
N LEU A 405 -3.92 -11.67 -13.66
CA LEU A 405 -4.80 -12.83 -13.47
C LEU A 405 -4.03 -14.13 -13.31
N PHE A 406 -2.81 -14.23 -13.85
CA PHE A 406 -1.93 -15.35 -13.55
C PHE A 406 -1.66 -15.46 -12.04
N GLY A 407 -1.75 -14.35 -11.31
CA GLY A 407 -1.73 -14.34 -9.84
C GLY A 407 -2.80 -15.19 -9.17
N LEU A 408 -3.92 -15.48 -9.84
CA LEU A 408 -4.94 -16.40 -9.31
C LEU A 408 -4.42 -17.82 -9.13
N ILE A 409 -3.31 -18.21 -9.77
CA ILE A 409 -2.67 -19.50 -9.50
C ILE A 409 -2.26 -19.63 -8.03
N PHE A 410 -1.86 -18.53 -7.39
CA PHE A 410 -1.50 -18.51 -5.98
C PHE A 410 -2.69 -18.76 -5.05
N MET A 411 -3.92 -18.59 -5.55
CA MET A 411 -5.14 -18.94 -4.81
C MET A 411 -5.25 -20.45 -4.55
N PHE A 412 -4.61 -21.27 -5.38
CA PHE A 412 -4.60 -22.73 -5.21
C PHE A 412 -3.33 -23.22 -4.50
N THR A 413 -2.46 -22.32 -4.05
CA THR A 413 -1.20 -22.67 -3.38
C THR A 413 -1.32 -22.65 -1.86
N PRO A 414 -0.44 -23.38 -1.14
CA PRO A 414 -0.37 -23.32 0.32
C PRO A 414 -0.16 -21.90 0.85
N GLY A 415 -0.63 -21.62 2.07
CA GLY A 415 -0.64 -20.26 2.64
C GLY A 415 0.70 -19.53 2.62
N PHE A 416 1.82 -20.23 2.83
CA PHE A 416 3.16 -19.62 2.77
C PHE A 416 3.55 -19.18 1.35
N VAL A 417 3.18 -19.95 0.32
CA VAL A 417 3.38 -19.58 -1.09
C VAL A 417 2.45 -18.45 -1.47
N ALA A 418 1.17 -18.55 -1.08
CA ALA A 418 0.18 -17.50 -1.31
C ALA A 418 0.60 -16.16 -0.69
N SER A 419 1.20 -16.17 0.51
CA SER A 419 1.74 -14.98 1.16
C SER A 419 2.80 -14.27 0.31
N ARG A 420 3.72 -15.01 -0.32
CA ARG A 420 4.72 -14.42 -1.23
C ARG A 420 4.13 -14.04 -2.58
N GLY A 421 3.16 -14.82 -3.06
CA GLY A 421 2.33 -14.49 -4.22
C GLY A 421 1.60 -13.15 -4.05
N CYS A 422 1.13 -12.83 -2.84
CA CYS A 422 0.53 -11.53 -2.53
C CYS A 422 1.52 -10.38 -2.75
N SER A 423 2.76 -10.50 -2.28
CA SER A 423 3.77 -9.47 -2.49
C SER A 423 4.11 -9.33 -3.98
N LEU A 424 4.25 -10.45 -4.69
CA LEU A 424 4.56 -10.43 -6.13
C LEU A 424 3.43 -9.78 -6.94
N MET A 425 2.17 -10.12 -6.65
CA MET A 425 1.02 -9.60 -7.38
C MET A 425 0.63 -8.18 -6.93
N GLY A 426 0.76 -7.87 -5.64
CA GLY A 426 0.42 -6.55 -5.08
C GLY A 426 1.52 -5.50 -5.21
N PHE A 427 2.77 -5.87 -5.47
CA PHE A 427 3.88 -4.92 -5.60
C PHE A 427 4.74 -5.18 -6.83
N GLY A 428 5.07 -6.43 -7.13
CA GLY A 428 5.96 -6.79 -8.23
C GLY A 428 5.35 -6.48 -9.60
N PHE A 429 4.13 -6.97 -9.85
CA PHE A 429 3.41 -6.70 -11.10
C PHE A 429 3.10 -5.20 -11.31
N PRO A 430 2.53 -4.48 -10.32
CA PRO A 430 2.40 -3.03 -10.37
C PRO A 430 3.69 -2.29 -10.68
N ALA A 431 4.81 -2.67 -10.05
CA ALA A 431 6.11 -2.06 -10.31
C ALA A 431 6.56 -2.28 -11.76
N TYR A 432 6.37 -3.49 -12.29
CA TYR A 432 6.65 -3.80 -13.70
C TYR A 432 5.83 -2.94 -14.67
N VAL A 433 4.50 -2.85 -14.47
CA VAL A 433 3.64 -2.04 -15.35
C VAL A 433 3.97 -0.55 -15.24
N THR A 434 4.26 -0.10 -14.02
CA THR A 434 4.62 1.29 -13.74
C THR A 434 5.89 1.73 -14.48
N ILE A 435 6.86 0.84 -14.67
CA ILE A 435 8.07 1.11 -15.48
C ILE A 435 7.68 1.46 -16.93
N GLY A 436 6.73 0.73 -17.53
CA GLY A 436 6.21 1.03 -18.87
C GLY A 436 5.49 2.38 -18.93
N VAL A 437 4.69 2.67 -17.91
CA VAL A 437 3.96 3.94 -17.78
C VAL A 437 4.89 5.13 -17.62
N LEU A 438 5.99 4.98 -16.87
CA LEU A 438 7.04 6.01 -16.71
C LEU A 438 7.67 6.42 -18.05
N GLY A 439 7.62 5.56 -19.08
CA GLY A 439 8.06 5.90 -20.44
C GLY A 439 7.12 6.83 -21.20
N GLU A 440 5.81 6.76 -20.95
CA GLU A 440 4.78 7.44 -21.75
C GLU A 440 4.49 8.88 -21.31
N LYS A 441 4.97 9.29 -20.13
CA LYS A 441 4.80 10.64 -19.58
C LYS A 441 3.33 11.10 -19.46
N ARG A 442 2.38 10.18 -19.26
CA ARG A 442 0.96 10.52 -19.04
C ARG A 442 0.63 10.74 -17.55
N THR A 443 0.37 12.00 -17.18
CA THR A 443 0.03 12.53 -15.84
C THR A 443 -1.07 11.75 -15.13
N ARG A 444 -2.15 11.45 -15.87
CA ARG A 444 -3.32 10.77 -15.30
C ARG A 444 -2.97 9.37 -14.81
N ARG A 445 -2.13 8.65 -15.57
CA ARG A 445 -1.66 7.31 -15.18
C ARG A 445 -0.69 7.36 -14.00
N TYR A 446 0.14 8.40 -13.91
CA TYR A 446 1.02 8.59 -12.75
C TYR A 446 0.23 8.79 -11.46
N GLU A 447 -0.79 9.65 -11.51
CA GLU A 447 -1.63 9.90 -10.35
C GLU A 447 -2.35 8.64 -9.88
N TRP A 448 -2.89 7.85 -10.81
CA TRP A 448 -3.56 6.59 -10.49
C TRP A 448 -2.60 5.57 -9.85
N TRP A 449 -1.40 5.36 -10.40
CA TRP A 449 -0.41 4.47 -9.80
C TRP A 449 0.12 4.97 -8.46
N LEU A 450 0.28 6.29 -8.28
CA LEU A 450 0.64 6.85 -6.99
C LEU A 450 -0.45 6.64 -5.93
N ALA A 451 -1.71 6.78 -6.31
CA ALA A 451 -2.84 6.45 -5.43
C ALA A 451 -2.84 4.95 -5.11
N TYR A 452 -2.58 4.10 -6.10
CA TYR A 452 -2.39 2.66 -5.92
C TYR A 452 -1.31 2.34 -4.89
N PHE A 453 -0.06 2.74 -5.09
CA PHE A 453 1.03 2.41 -4.15
C PHE A 453 0.75 2.96 -2.75
N SER A 454 0.19 4.17 -2.66
CA SER A 454 -0.16 4.77 -1.37
C SER A 454 -1.18 3.92 -0.59
N VAL A 455 -2.25 3.49 -1.26
CA VAL A 455 -3.30 2.66 -0.66
C VAL A 455 -2.82 1.24 -0.44
N ALA A 456 -2.19 0.62 -1.43
CA ALA A 456 -1.71 -0.76 -1.37
C ALA A 456 -0.74 -0.95 -0.20
N VAL A 457 0.20 -0.02 0.02
CA VAL A 457 1.12 -0.09 1.16
C VAL A 457 0.38 0.14 2.48
N THR A 458 -0.54 1.10 2.55
CA THR A 458 -1.32 1.33 3.77
C THR A 458 -2.17 0.11 4.15
N VAL A 459 -2.84 -0.49 3.16
CA VAL A 459 -3.65 -1.71 3.31
C VAL A 459 -2.77 -2.91 3.64
N ASP A 460 -1.61 -3.06 3.02
CA ASP A 460 -0.67 -4.15 3.30
C ASP A 460 -0.16 -4.10 4.73
N TYR A 461 0.20 -2.92 5.23
CA TYR A 461 0.62 -2.72 6.62
C TYR A 461 -0.52 -3.03 7.59
N LEU A 462 -1.74 -2.56 7.29
CA LEU A 462 -2.92 -2.85 8.12
C LEU A 462 -3.22 -4.35 8.16
N ILE A 463 -3.26 -5.01 7.00
CA ILE A 463 -3.50 -6.46 6.92
C ILE A 463 -2.37 -7.22 7.59
N THR A 464 -1.12 -6.81 7.43
CA THR A 464 0.03 -7.48 8.07
C THR A 464 0.00 -7.31 9.58
N ALA A 465 -0.44 -6.16 10.10
CA ALA A 465 -0.66 -5.95 11.52
C ALA A 465 -1.76 -6.89 12.06
N ILE A 466 -2.89 -7.00 11.36
CA ILE A 466 -3.97 -7.95 11.70
C ILE A 466 -3.50 -9.41 11.57
N GLY A 467 -2.68 -9.69 10.56
CA GLY A 467 -2.14 -11.01 10.26
C GLY A 467 -1.16 -11.54 11.30
N ARG A 468 -0.62 -10.69 12.18
CA ARG A 468 0.13 -11.16 13.35
C ARG A 468 -0.74 -11.99 14.29
N GLU A 469 -2.01 -11.61 14.43
CA GLU A 469 -2.97 -12.27 15.33
C GLU A 469 -3.81 -13.33 14.60
N ILE A 470 -4.17 -13.07 13.34
CA ILE A 470 -5.13 -13.89 12.57
C ILE A 470 -4.45 -14.67 11.43
N GLY A 471 -3.14 -14.58 11.26
CA GLY A 471 -2.42 -15.20 10.14
C GLY A 471 -2.45 -16.73 10.12
N TRP A 472 -2.85 -17.36 11.22
CA TRP A 472 -3.08 -18.82 11.31
C TRP A 472 -4.39 -19.25 10.65
N LEU A 473 -5.31 -18.32 10.40
CA LEU A 473 -6.58 -18.59 9.74
C LEU A 473 -6.33 -19.04 8.29
N PRO A 474 -6.85 -20.21 7.87
CA PRO A 474 -6.71 -20.63 6.48
C PRO A 474 -7.40 -19.60 5.57
N LEU A 475 -6.85 -19.41 4.38
CA LEU A 475 -7.31 -18.44 3.39
C LEU A 475 -7.10 -16.97 3.76
N PHE A 476 -6.47 -16.64 4.88
CA PHE A 476 -6.13 -15.25 5.22
C PHE A 476 -5.29 -14.58 4.13
N TYR A 477 -4.24 -15.26 3.66
CA TYR A 477 -3.38 -14.76 2.59
C TYR A 477 -4.10 -14.76 1.22
N HIS A 478 -5.06 -15.66 1.01
CA HIS A 478 -5.89 -15.67 -0.20
C HIS A 478 -6.82 -14.46 -0.26
N ALA A 479 -7.42 -14.10 0.88
CA ALA A 479 -8.20 -12.86 1.00
C ALA A 479 -7.31 -11.64 0.79
N LYS A 480 -6.10 -11.62 1.39
CA LYS A 480 -5.10 -10.56 1.15
C LYS A 480 -4.78 -10.43 -0.35
N LEU A 481 -4.57 -11.53 -1.05
CA LEU A 481 -4.32 -11.56 -2.50
C LEU A 481 -5.48 -10.94 -3.27
N LEU A 482 -6.72 -11.34 -2.99
CA LEU A 482 -7.91 -10.80 -3.65
C LEU A 482 -8.09 -9.31 -3.41
N VAL A 483 -7.81 -8.83 -2.19
CA VAL A 483 -7.83 -7.40 -1.87
C VAL A 483 -6.76 -6.66 -2.69
N MET A 484 -5.53 -7.16 -2.75
CA MET A 484 -4.46 -6.55 -3.55
C MET A 484 -4.79 -6.54 -5.04
N MET A 485 -5.39 -7.62 -5.55
CA MET A 485 -5.87 -7.71 -6.92
C MET A 485 -6.99 -6.70 -7.19
N TRP A 486 -7.97 -6.58 -6.29
CA TRP A 486 -9.05 -5.60 -6.42
C TRP A 486 -8.54 -4.16 -6.43
N LEU A 487 -7.51 -3.84 -5.64
CA LEU A 487 -6.87 -2.52 -5.63
C LEU A 487 -6.21 -2.16 -6.97
N GLN A 488 -5.57 -3.12 -7.65
CA GLN A 488 -4.85 -2.88 -8.90
C GLN A 488 -5.75 -2.82 -10.13
N PHE A 489 -6.96 -3.38 -10.09
CA PHE A 489 -7.82 -3.42 -11.28
C PHE A 489 -8.38 -2.01 -11.59
N PRO A 490 -8.05 -1.42 -12.77
CA PRO A 490 -8.52 -0.11 -13.22
C PRO A 490 -10.03 -0.08 -13.40
N TYR A 491 -10.67 -1.21 -13.72
CA TYR A 491 -12.12 -1.32 -13.80
C TYR A 491 -12.81 -0.99 -12.48
N PHE A 492 -12.29 -1.50 -11.35
CA PHE A 492 -12.88 -1.26 -10.04
C PHE A 492 -12.47 0.08 -9.44
N GLN A 493 -11.31 0.62 -9.85
CA GLN A 493 -10.71 1.83 -9.28
C GLN A 493 -10.60 1.75 -7.75
N GLY A 494 -10.37 0.54 -7.22
CA GLY A 494 -10.44 0.27 -5.78
C GLY A 494 -9.49 1.16 -4.98
N ALA A 495 -8.24 1.27 -5.44
CA ALA A 495 -7.27 2.15 -4.83
C ALA A 495 -7.65 3.63 -4.91
N GLU A 496 -8.15 4.12 -6.04
CA GLU A 496 -8.55 5.53 -6.17
C GLU A 496 -9.74 5.87 -5.26
N ARG A 497 -10.73 4.97 -5.14
CA ARG A 497 -11.87 5.13 -4.24
C ARG A 497 -11.43 5.20 -2.78
N ILE A 498 -10.56 4.29 -2.34
CA ILE A 498 -10.03 4.31 -0.98
C ILE A 498 -9.14 5.53 -0.76
N PHE A 499 -8.30 5.89 -1.73
CA PHE A 499 -7.45 7.07 -1.64
C PHE A 499 -8.30 8.33 -1.43
N ASN A 500 -9.36 8.46 -2.23
CA ASN A 500 -10.31 9.56 -2.08
C ASN A 500 -11.03 9.49 -0.74
N ALA A 501 -11.55 8.33 -0.30
CA ALA A 501 -12.27 8.20 0.97
C ALA A 501 -11.39 8.51 2.19
N CYS A 502 -10.19 7.91 2.28
CA CYS A 502 -9.32 8.04 3.43
C CYS A 502 -8.60 9.38 3.49
N PHE A 503 -8.18 9.91 2.34
CA PHE A 503 -7.36 11.11 2.32
C PHE A 503 -8.20 12.38 2.07
N SER A 504 -9.39 12.32 1.45
CA SER A 504 -10.24 13.52 1.28
C SER A 504 -10.64 14.19 2.59
N SER A 505 -10.86 13.42 3.67
CA SER A 505 -11.22 13.96 4.99
C SER A 505 -10.09 14.76 5.65
N VAL A 506 -8.84 14.43 5.36
CA VAL A 506 -7.65 15.20 5.76
C VAL A 506 -7.54 16.49 4.94
N PHE A 507 -8.29 16.61 3.85
CA PHE A 507 -8.29 17.74 2.93
C PHE A 507 -9.57 18.57 3.08
N ILE A 508 -9.65 19.36 4.14
CA ILE A 508 -10.59 20.49 4.17
C ILE A 508 -10.17 21.43 3.02
N VAL A 509 -10.87 21.34 1.90
CA VAL A 509 -10.91 22.41 0.91
C VAL A 509 -11.51 23.59 1.65
N PRO A 510 -10.85 24.75 1.75
CA PRO A 510 -11.53 25.94 2.21
C PRO A 510 -12.72 26.13 1.26
N ASP A 511 -13.95 26.01 1.75
CA ASP A 511 -15.12 26.43 0.99
C ASP A 511 -14.79 27.84 0.48
N ASP A 512 -14.75 28.02 -0.85
CA ASP A 512 -14.61 29.34 -1.43
C ASP A 512 -15.75 30.17 -0.84
N LYS A 513 -15.38 31.22 -0.11
CA LYS A 513 -16.30 32.11 0.60
C LYS A 513 -17.00 33.08 -0.36
N ASP A 514 -17.22 32.65 -1.60
CA ASP A 514 -17.81 33.42 -2.67
C ASP A 514 -19.09 32.70 -3.14
N ASP A 515 -20.06 32.61 -2.24
CA ASP A 515 -21.50 32.51 -2.54
C ASP A 515 -22.26 33.50 -1.64
#